data_AF-M6FQE9-F1
#
_entry.id   AF-M6FQE9-F1
#
_cell.length_a   1.000
_cell.length_b   1.000
_cell.length_c   1.000
_cell.angle_alpha   90.00
_cell.angle_beta   90.00
_cell.angle_gamma   90.00
#
_symmetry.space_group_name_H-M   'P 1'
#
loop_
_entity.id
_entity.type
_entity.pdbx_description
1 polymer ?
#
loop_
_entity_poly.entity_id
_entity_poly.type
_entity_poly.pdbx_seq_one_letter_code
_entity_poly.pdbx_strand_id
1 'polypeptide(L)'
;MKALKVQAGKLKGKSIETPIAVAGNTNFTPAILKKSVFDIVGSLVLKGRLILEESAFVDFFAGSGQMALEAMSRGFARVVLYELAWERSDNLRKLFAKFGDNSEINRKDVFRFYNKLDIPEKSKIYFLDPPYSFWDKKKEKIKSLLDFLLNDTATVAVFIQSPIDPDWPGFETRKFGKNFLTFRANGVWNVSQLPNENVSEISEDISSFRENED
;
A
#
# COMPACT_ATOMS: atom_id res chain seq x y z
N MET A 1 21.79 -18.41 1.62
CA MET A 1 20.59 -17.80 2.25
C MET A 1 20.00 -16.76 1.31
N LYS A 2 18.71 -16.85 0.98
CA LYS A 2 18.03 -15.81 0.19
C LYS A 2 17.66 -14.67 1.16
N ALA A 3 18.55 -13.70 1.33
CA ALA A 3 18.28 -12.54 2.17
C ALA A 3 17.27 -11.63 1.46
N LEU A 4 16.20 -11.24 2.14
CA LEU A 4 15.34 -10.16 1.67
C LEU A 4 16.12 -8.85 1.74
N LYS A 5 16.18 -8.11 0.64
CA LYS A 5 16.90 -6.84 0.55
C LYS A 5 15.98 -5.72 0.12
N VAL A 6 16.25 -4.53 0.64
CA VAL A 6 15.67 -3.28 0.16
C VAL A 6 16.24 -2.98 -1.24
N GLN A 7 15.36 -2.71 -2.21
CA GLN A 7 15.71 -2.61 -3.63
C GLN A 7 16.03 -1.17 -4.06
N ALA A 8 15.37 -0.16 -3.46
CA ALA A 8 15.57 1.25 -3.79
C ALA A 8 15.47 2.16 -2.56
N GLY A 9 15.80 3.44 -2.74
CA GLY A 9 15.70 4.46 -1.69
C GLY A 9 16.91 4.53 -0.74
N LYS A 10 16.76 5.26 0.35
CA LYS A 10 17.83 5.58 1.33
C LYS A 10 18.43 4.34 2.01
N LEU A 11 17.64 3.28 2.15
CA LEU A 11 18.04 2.02 2.80
C LEU A 11 18.40 0.92 1.77
N LYS A 12 18.59 1.26 0.49
CA LYS A 12 18.93 0.30 -0.57
C LYS A 12 20.10 -0.60 -0.17
N GLY A 13 19.94 -1.91 -0.39
CA GLY A 13 20.95 -2.93 -0.08
C GLY A 13 20.94 -3.43 1.36
N LYS A 14 20.22 -2.77 2.29
CA LYS A 14 20.01 -3.29 3.65
C LYS A 14 19.27 -4.62 3.58
N SER A 15 19.75 -5.59 4.36
CA SER A 15 19.15 -6.92 4.44
C SER A 15 18.18 -6.96 5.63
N ILE A 16 17.08 -7.68 5.46
CA ILE A 16 16.13 -8.00 6.52
C ILE A 16 16.52 -9.38 7.04
N GLU A 17 16.76 -9.47 8.34
CA GLU A 17 16.94 -10.75 9.00
C GLU A 17 15.61 -11.51 8.94
N THR A 18 15.64 -12.63 8.24
CA THR A 18 14.48 -13.53 8.13
C THR A 18 14.67 -14.74 9.01
N PRO A 19 13.61 -15.27 9.63
CA PRO A 19 13.66 -16.57 10.28
C PRO A 19 14.19 -17.63 9.31
N ILE A 20 14.86 -18.64 9.86
CA ILE A 20 15.36 -19.79 9.09
C ILE A 20 14.14 -20.43 8.38
N ALA A 21 14.27 -20.70 7.08
CA ALA A 21 13.21 -21.32 6.30
C ALA A 21 12.82 -22.67 6.90
N VAL A 22 11.58 -22.81 7.35
CA VAL A 22 11.05 -24.10 7.79
C VAL A 22 10.74 -24.91 6.54
N ALA A 23 11.37 -26.09 6.39
CA ALA A 23 11.20 -27.00 5.25
C ALA A 23 11.45 -26.37 3.87
N GLY A 24 12.40 -25.43 3.77
CA GLY A 24 12.80 -24.81 2.49
C GLY A 24 11.77 -23.83 1.88
N ASN A 25 10.59 -23.70 2.47
CA ASN A 25 9.56 -22.77 2.01
C ASN A 25 9.65 -21.46 2.79
N THR A 26 9.77 -20.36 2.05
CA THR A 26 9.63 -19.01 2.57
C THR A 26 8.39 -18.39 1.94
N ASN A 27 7.34 -18.17 2.74
CA ASN A 27 6.14 -17.45 2.31
C ASN A 27 6.40 -15.95 2.42
N PHE A 28 7.30 -15.45 1.58
CA PHE A 28 7.56 -14.02 1.44
C PHE A 28 6.99 -13.52 0.12
N THR A 29 6.49 -12.28 0.13
CA THR A 29 6.13 -11.55 -1.08
C THR A 29 7.29 -11.60 -2.09
N PRO A 30 7.08 -12.08 -3.32
CA PRO A 30 8.14 -12.20 -4.31
C PRO A 30 8.77 -10.86 -4.67
N ALA A 31 10.09 -10.84 -4.91
CA ALA A 31 10.83 -9.62 -5.26
C ALA A 31 10.26 -8.90 -6.50
N ILE A 32 9.75 -9.65 -7.48
CA ILE A 32 9.10 -9.09 -8.68
C ILE A 32 7.75 -8.42 -8.36
N LEU A 33 7.00 -8.97 -7.40
CA LEU A 33 5.70 -8.44 -6.98
C LEU A 33 5.90 -7.18 -6.15
N LYS A 34 6.89 -7.20 -5.23
CA LYS A 34 7.37 -6.00 -4.54
C LYS A 34 7.75 -4.90 -5.53
N LYS A 35 8.58 -5.23 -6.55
CA LYS A 35 8.94 -4.28 -7.61
C LYS A 35 7.70 -3.71 -8.29
N SER A 36 6.76 -4.56 -8.70
CA SER A 36 5.53 -4.12 -9.36
C SER A 36 4.69 -3.16 -8.52
N VAL A 37 4.53 -3.42 -7.22
CA VAL A 37 3.82 -2.50 -6.30
C VAL A 37 4.49 -1.13 -6.32
N PHE A 38 5.81 -1.09 -6.14
CA PHE A 38 6.52 0.18 -6.07
C PHE A 38 6.74 0.88 -7.42
N ASP A 39 6.70 0.16 -8.54
CA ASP A 39 6.64 0.76 -9.88
C ASP A 39 5.30 1.50 -10.07
N ILE A 40 4.19 0.91 -9.60
CA ILE A 40 2.87 1.55 -9.64
C ILE A 40 2.84 2.78 -8.72
N VAL A 41 3.36 2.66 -7.49
CA VAL A 41 3.52 3.81 -6.57
C VAL A 41 4.37 4.90 -7.21
N GLY A 42 5.49 4.56 -7.84
CA GLY A 42 6.33 5.52 -8.57
C GLY A 42 5.58 6.23 -9.69
N SER A 43 4.73 5.51 -10.44
CA SER A 43 3.87 6.11 -11.45
C SER A 43 2.85 7.09 -10.86
N LEU A 44 2.28 6.81 -9.69
CA LEU A 44 1.37 7.73 -8.99
C LEU A 44 2.09 9.03 -8.57
N VAL A 45 3.33 8.92 -8.08
CA VAL A 45 4.17 10.07 -7.74
C VAL A 45 4.47 10.92 -8.98
N LEU A 46 4.92 10.30 -10.07
CA LEU A 46 5.23 11.02 -11.32
C LEU A 46 4.02 11.74 -11.93
N LYS A 47 2.81 11.24 -11.67
CA LYS A 47 1.54 11.86 -12.11
C LYS A 47 1.04 12.93 -11.14
N GLY A 48 1.79 13.28 -10.10
CA GLY A 48 1.40 14.24 -9.07
C GLY A 48 0.23 13.77 -8.19
N ARG A 49 -0.06 12.47 -8.17
CA ARG A 49 -1.19 11.88 -7.42
C ARG A 49 -0.82 11.39 -6.02
N LEU A 50 0.47 11.41 -5.70
CA LEU A 50 1.00 10.96 -4.42
C LEU A 50 2.28 11.74 -4.10
N ILE A 51 2.33 12.33 -2.91
CA ILE A 51 3.53 12.97 -2.36
C ILE A 51 3.99 12.12 -1.19
N LEU A 52 5.14 11.44 -1.31
CA LEU A 52 5.56 10.42 -0.35
C LEU A 52 5.77 10.99 1.05
N GLU A 53 6.30 12.20 1.12
CA GLU A 53 6.63 12.94 2.34
C GLU A 53 5.40 13.39 3.13
N GLU A 54 4.21 13.28 2.55
CA GLU A 54 2.91 13.54 3.21
C GLU A 54 2.04 12.28 3.30
N SER A 55 2.60 11.12 2.92
CA SER A 55 1.87 9.87 2.78
C SER A 55 2.26 8.79 3.79
N ALA A 56 1.27 8.00 4.19
CA ALA A 56 1.47 6.77 4.94
C ALA A 56 1.45 5.54 4.02
N PHE A 57 2.35 4.61 4.27
CA PHE A 57 2.26 3.25 3.73
C PHE A 57 1.81 2.29 4.82
N VAL A 58 0.69 1.62 4.61
CA VAL A 58 0.07 0.70 5.58
C VAL A 58 0.26 -0.73 5.11
N ASP A 59 1.01 -1.50 5.88
CA ASP A 59 1.36 -2.90 5.61
C ASP A 59 0.52 -3.82 6.51
N PHE A 60 -0.59 -4.33 5.96
CA PHE A 60 -1.44 -5.31 6.62
C PHE A 60 -0.91 -6.72 6.36
N PHE A 61 -0.85 -7.51 7.44
CA PHE A 61 -0.19 -8.82 7.44
C PHE A 61 1.32 -8.68 7.19
N ALA A 62 1.95 -7.73 7.89
CA ALA A 62 3.30 -7.25 7.60
C ALA A 62 4.37 -8.36 7.54
N GLY A 63 4.21 -9.46 8.29
CA GLY A 63 5.11 -10.61 8.21
C GLY A 63 6.56 -10.23 8.51
N SER A 64 7.39 -10.19 7.47
CA SER A 64 8.81 -9.78 7.58
C SER A 64 9.02 -8.26 7.58
N GLY A 65 7.99 -7.47 7.26
CA GLY A 65 8.05 -6.01 7.13
C GLY A 65 8.79 -5.53 5.88
N GLN A 66 8.99 -6.40 4.87
CA GLN A 66 9.78 -6.05 3.70
C GLN A 66 9.13 -5.00 2.79
N MET A 67 7.80 -4.91 2.80
CA MET A 67 7.05 -3.93 2.02
C MET A 67 7.12 -2.58 2.72
N ALA A 68 6.81 -2.54 4.02
CA ALA A 68 6.99 -1.34 4.84
C ALA A 68 8.43 -0.81 4.82
N LEU A 69 9.46 -1.65 4.92
CA LEU A 69 10.86 -1.17 4.90
C LEU A 69 11.25 -0.58 3.54
N GLU A 70 10.74 -1.17 2.45
CA GLU A 70 10.92 -0.63 1.10
C GLU A 70 10.22 0.72 0.94
N ALA A 71 9.01 0.87 1.49
CA ALA A 71 8.28 2.14 1.50
C ALA A 71 9.02 3.23 2.30
N MET A 72 9.44 2.91 3.52
CA MET A 72 10.26 3.81 4.35
C MET A 72 11.53 4.24 3.61
N SER A 73 12.23 3.29 2.98
CA SER A 73 13.42 3.58 2.20
C SER A 73 13.17 4.59 1.07
N ARG A 74 12.00 4.50 0.43
CA ARG A 74 11.60 5.37 -0.70
C ARG A 74 11.12 6.76 -0.28
N GLY A 75 10.95 7.00 1.02
CA GLY A 75 10.63 8.33 1.54
C GLY A 75 9.18 8.54 1.96
N PHE A 76 8.39 7.48 2.16
CA PHE A 76 7.09 7.64 2.83
C PHE A 76 7.26 8.32 4.20
N ALA A 77 6.38 9.26 4.51
CA ALA A 77 6.38 10.01 5.76
C ALA A 77 6.30 9.07 6.97
N ARG A 78 5.42 8.07 6.86
CA ARG A 78 5.18 7.07 7.89
C ARG A 78 4.92 5.70 7.29
N VAL A 79 5.35 4.66 8.01
CA VAL A 79 4.94 3.28 7.74
C VAL A 79 4.18 2.71 8.92
N VAL A 80 3.00 2.14 8.67
CA VAL A 80 2.14 1.57 9.71
C VAL A 80 1.97 0.08 9.43
N LEU A 81 2.38 -0.76 10.37
CA LEU A 81 2.45 -2.21 10.19
C LEU A 81 1.47 -2.91 11.13
N TYR A 82 0.73 -3.89 10.61
CA TYR A 82 -0.16 -4.74 11.39
C TYR A 82 0.27 -6.21 11.28
N GLU A 83 0.64 -6.81 12.41
CA GLU A 83 1.05 -8.21 12.51
C GLU A 83 0.47 -8.85 13.78
N LEU A 84 -0.23 -9.97 13.63
CA LEU A 84 -0.93 -10.62 14.74
C LEU A 84 0.00 -11.47 15.61
N ALA A 85 0.97 -12.15 15.00
CA ALA A 85 1.87 -13.05 15.70
C ALA A 85 2.83 -12.24 16.59
N TRP A 86 2.85 -12.58 17.89
CA TRP A 86 3.64 -11.84 18.88
C TRP A 86 5.14 -11.81 18.52
N GLU A 87 5.74 -12.95 18.22
CA GLU A 87 7.17 -13.05 17.87
C GLU A 87 7.52 -12.21 16.64
N ARG A 88 6.69 -12.25 15.59
CA ARG A 88 6.90 -11.45 14.38
C ARG A 88 6.76 -9.96 14.66
N SER A 89 5.74 -9.57 15.41
CA SER A 89 5.51 -8.17 15.79
C SER A 89 6.65 -7.62 16.66
N ASP A 90 7.23 -8.43 17.55
CA ASP A 90 8.41 -8.06 18.34
C ASP A 90 9.66 -7.90 17.47
N ASN A 91 9.88 -8.83 16.54
CA ASN A 91 10.97 -8.72 15.57
C ASN A 91 10.84 -7.48 14.67
N LEU A 92 9.62 -7.12 14.25
CA LEU A 92 9.36 -5.88 13.52
C LEU A 92 9.74 -4.65 14.37
N ARG A 93 9.35 -4.60 15.65
CA ARG A 93 9.77 -3.50 16.55
C ARG A 93 11.29 -3.37 16.62
N LYS A 94 12.01 -4.47 16.82
CA LYS A 94 13.49 -4.50 16.84
C LYS A 94 14.11 -4.09 15.50
N LEU A 95 13.51 -4.48 14.38
CA LEU A 95 13.98 -4.14 13.05
C LEU A 95 13.83 -2.63 12.80
N PHE A 96 12.65 -2.08 13.03
CA PHE A 96 12.30 -0.71 12.69
C PHE A 96 12.88 0.32 13.66
N ALA A 97 13.13 -0.05 14.93
CA ALA A 97 13.85 0.80 15.89
C ALA A 97 15.25 1.23 15.40
N LYS A 98 15.82 0.54 14.41
CA LYS A 98 17.11 0.89 13.81
C LYS A 98 17.04 2.07 12.81
N PHE A 99 15.83 2.49 12.41
CA PHE A 99 15.61 3.40 11.29
C PHE A 99 14.80 4.66 11.66
N GLY A 100 14.50 4.88 12.95
CA GLY A 100 13.84 6.08 13.49
C GLY A 100 12.36 5.90 13.82
N ASP A 101 11.70 7.02 14.18
CA ASP A 101 10.35 7.03 14.76
C ASP A 101 9.21 7.06 13.73
N ASN A 102 9.53 7.05 12.43
CA ASN A 102 8.55 7.11 11.35
C ASN A 102 7.85 5.76 11.08
N SER A 103 7.81 4.88 12.08
CA SER A 103 7.20 3.56 11.99
C SER A 103 6.30 3.28 13.18
N GLU A 104 5.14 2.68 12.92
CA GLU A 104 4.22 2.22 13.95
C GLU A 104 3.92 0.74 13.76
N ILE A 105 4.16 -0.06 14.80
CA ILE A 105 3.95 -1.52 14.75
C ILE A 105 2.79 -1.90 15.68
N ASN A 106 1.68 -2.29 15.08
CA ASN A 106 0.46 -2.72 15.76
C ASN A 106 0.36 -4.25 15.83
N ARG A 107 0.28 -4.79 17.06
CA ARG A 107 -0.05 -6.22 17.27
C ARG A 107 -1.57 -6.41 17.35
N LYS A 108 -2.24 -6.36 16.19
CA LYS A 108 -3.71 -6.37 16.09
C LYS A 108 -4.17 -7.26 14.94
N ASP A 109 -5.36 -7.84 15.10
CA ASP A 109 -6.05 -8.54 14.01
C ASP A 109 -6.64 -7.52 13.05
N VAL A 110 -6.12 -7.48 11.82
CA VAL A 110 -6.54 -6.54 10.78
C VAL A 110 -8.06 -6.58 10.57
N PHE A 111 -8.68 -7.76 10.53
CA PHE A 111 -10.13 -7.88 10.31
C PHE A 111 -10.98 -7.30 11.45
N ARG A 112 -10.40 -7.05 12.62
CA ARG A 112 -11.08 -6.45 13.78
C ARG A 112 -10.79 -4.96 13.94
N PHE A 113 -9.76 -4.44 13.28
CA PHE A 113 -9.23 -3.09 13.54
C PHE A 113 -9.17 -2.18 12.31
N TYR A 114 -9.40 -2.69 11.09
CA TYR A 114 -9.32 -1.90 9.87
C TYR A 114 -10.27 -0.69 9.83
N ASN A 115 -11.29 -0.65 10.69
CA ASN A 115 -12.24 0.46 10.82
C ASN A 115 -11.93 1.44 11.97
N LYS A 116 -10.78 1.28 12.64
CA LYS A 116 -10.30 2.12 13.75
C LYS A 116 -8.88 2.61 13.49
N LEU A 117 -8.55 2.82 12.22
CA LEU A 117 -7.23 3.31 11.82
C LEU A 117 -7.17 4.82 12.11
N ASP A 118 -6.15 5.23 12.86
CA ASP A 118 -5.84 6.63 13.09
C ASP A 118 -4.52 6.96 12.38
N ILE A 119 -4.65 7.44 11.15
CA ILE A 119 -3.54 7.68 10.22
C ILE A 119 -3.73 9.11 9.69
N PRO A 120 -3.05 10.11 10.28
CA PRO A 120 -3.27 11.53 10.00
C PRO A 120 -2.68 11.99 8.67
N GLU A 121 -1.87 11.15 8.01
CA GLU A 121 -1.25 11.49 6.73
C GLU A 121 -2.30 11.76 5.64
N LYS A 122 -2.03 12.78 4.82
CA LYS A 122 -2.96 13.27 3.78
C LYS A 122 -3.29 12.22 2.71
N SER A 123 -2.39 11.28 2.51
CA SER A 123 -2.52 10.22 1.51
C SER A 123 -2.07 8.88 2.07
N LYS A 124 -2.77 7.82 1.67
CA LYS A 124 -2.57 6.47 2.21
C LYS A 124 -2.45 5.45 1.08
N ILE A 125 -1.46 4.59 1.20
CA ILE A 125 -1.29 3.41 0.36
C ILE A 125 -1.42 2.19 1.26
N TYR A 126 -2.31 1.26 0.90
CA TYR A 126 -2.50 0.02 1.64
C TYR A 126 -1.94 -1.16 0.85
N PHE A 127 -1.17 -2.01 1.52
CA PHE A 127 -0.72 -3.30 1.00
C PHE A 127 -1.19 -4.43 1.90
N LEU A 128 -1.70 -5.50 1.28
CA LEU A 128 -2.20 -6.69 1.95
C LEU A 128 -1.52 -7.94 1.38
N ASP A 129 -0.93 -8.77 2.24
CA ASP A 129 -0.48 -10.12 1.89
C ASP A 129 -1.07 -11.15 2.88
N PRO A 130 -2.40 -11.37 2.85
CA PRO A 130 -3.05 -12.25 3.80
C PRO A 130 -2.58 -13.70 3.62
N PRO A 131 -2.52 -14.49 4.71
CA PRO A 131 -2.21 -15.92 4.64
C PRO A 131 -3.06 -16.66 3.59
N TYR A 132 -2.45 -17.59 2.85
CA TYR A 132 -3.12 -18.25 1.72
C TYR A 132 -4.41 -18.98 2.14
N SER A 133 -4.44 -19.53 3.36
CA SER A 133 -5.62 -20.18 3.94
C SER A 133 -6.81 -19.25 4.19
N PHE A 134 -6.64 -17.93 4.09
CA PHE A 134 -7.74 -16.98 4.21
C PHE A 134 -8.54 -16.85 2.91
N TRP A 135 -7.98 -17.23 1.76
CA TRP A 135 -8.67 -17.12 0.48
C TRP A 135 -9.84 -18.10 0.33
N ASP A 136 -9.81 -19.23 1.05
CA ASP A 136 -10.92 -20.20 1.03
C ASP A 136 -12.09 -19.80 1.95
N LYS A 137 -11.82 -19.03 3.01
CA LYS A 137 -12.79 -18.82 4.12
C LYS A 137 -13.12 -17.36 4.41
N LYS A 138 -12.36 -16.43 3.86
CA LYS A 138 -12.43 -15.00 4.20
C LYS A 138 -12.35 -14.09 2.97
N LYS A 139 -12.53 -14.62 1.75
CA LYS A 139 -12.45 -13.84 0.50
C LYS A 139 -13.38 -12.63 0.56
N GLU A 140 -14.60 -12.81 1.04
CA GLU A 140 -15.62 -11.77 1.19
C GLU A 140 -15.21 -10.74 2.24
N LYS A 141 -14.66 -11.18 3.38
CA LYS A 141 -14.15 -10.27 4.42
C LYS A 141 -12.98 -9.43 3.93
N ILE A 142 -12.09 -10.03 3.14
CA ILE A 142 -10.99 -9.32 2.48
C ILE A 142 -11.56 -8.28 1.53
N LYS A 143 -12.54 -8.65 0.69
CA LYS A 143 -13.19 -7.70 -0.22
C LYS A 143 -13.85 -6.54 0.51
N SER A 144 -14.65 -6.82 1.55
CA SER A 144 -15.28 -5.78 2.38
C SER A 144 -14.27 -4.86 3.04
N LEU A 145 -13.13 -5.39 3.48
CA LEU A 145 -12.03 -4.58 4.00
C LEU A 145 -11.49 -3.65 2.91
N LEU A 146 -11.16 -4.17 1.72
CA LEU A 146 -10.62 -3.35 0.63
C LEU A 146 -11.60 -2.25 0.22
N ASP A 147 -12.89 -2.57 0.12
CA ASP A 147 -13.94 -1.59 -0.19
C ASP A 147 -14.05 -0.51 0.89
N PHE A 148 -13.98 -0.90 2.16
CA PHE A 148 -13.95 0.06 3.26
C PHE A 148 -12.76 1.02 3.15
N LEU A 149 -11.56 0.51 2.88
CA LEU A 149 -10.36 1.35 2.71
C LEU A 149 -10.51 2.31 1.54
N LEU A 150 -11.09 1.85 0.43
CA LEU A 150 -11.28 2.65 -0.78
C LEU A 150 -12.35 3.76 -0.62
N ASN A 151 -13.22 3.67 0.39
CA ASN A 151 -14.20 4.72 0.69
C ASN A 151 -13.58 5.95 1.38
N ASP A 152 -12.37 5.82 1.93
CA ASP A 152 -11.62 6.96 2.47
C ASP A 152 -11.02 7.78 1.31
N THR A 153 -11.33 9.07 1.23
CA THR A 153 -10.83 9.99 0.20
C THR A 153 -9.31 10.17 0.27
N ALA A 154 -8.69 9.94 1.44
CA ALA A 154 -7.24 9.96 1.58
C ALA A 154 -6.56 8.68 1.03
N THR A 155 -7.32 7.61 0.77
CA THR A 155 -6.76 6.40 0.17
C THR A 155 -6.47 6.63 -1.30
N VAL A 156 -5.19 6.54 -1.68
CA VAL A 156 -4.76 6.69 -3.07
C VAL A 156 -4.76 5.36 -3.80
N ALA A 157 -4.35 4.27 -3.14
CA ALA A 157 -4.40 2.93 -3.73
C ALA A 157 -4.40 1.83 -2.66
N VAL A 158 -5.01 0.70 -3.01
CA VAL A 158 -4.95 -0.55 -2.27
C VAL A 158 -4.36 -1.65 -3.15
N PHE A 159 -3.49 -2.46 -2.57
CA PHE A 159 -2.81 -3.57 -3.23
C PHE A 159 -3.03 -4.82 -2.40
N ILE A 160 -3.29 -5.95 -3.06
CA ILE A 160 -3.39 -7.25 -2.40
C ILE A 160 -2.67 -8.33 -3.21
N GLN A 161 -1.87 -9.13 -2.51
CA GLN A 161 -1.28 -10.35 -3.03
C GLN A 161 -2.17 -11.55 -2.72
N SER A 162 -2.36 -12.44 -3.70
CA SER A 162 -3.20 -13.62 -3.57
C SER A 162 -2.63 -14.84 -4.30
N PRO A 163 -3.00 -16.08 -3.89
CA PRO A 163 -2.69 -17.30 -4.64
C PRO A 163 -3.65 -17.56 -5.81
N ILE A 164 -4.75 -16.79 -5.89
CA ILE A 164 -5.81 -16.92 -6.90
C ILE A 164 -6.10 -15.55 -7.52
N ASP A 165 -6.61 -15.53 -8.75
CA ASP A 165 -7.25 -14.33 -9.27
C ASP A 165 -8.60 -14.16 -8.58
N PRO A 166 -8.83 -13.06 -7.81
CA PRO A 166 -10.11 -12.87 -7.17
C PRO A 166 -11.24 -12.49 -8.13
N ASP A 167 -10.90 -11.96 -9.33
CA ASP A 167 -11.82 -11.43 -10.34
C ASP A 167 -12.84 -10.43 -9.77
N TRP A 168 -12.33 -9.43 -9.04
CA TRP A 168 -13.18 -8.41 -8.42
C TRP A 168 -13.40 -7.20 -9.35
N PRO A 169 -14.67 -6.81 -9.63
CA PRO A 169 -14.96 -5.67 -10.48
C PRO A 169 -14.29 -4.38 -9.98
N GLY A 170 -13.72 -3.62 -10.92
CA GLY A 170 -13.04 -2.35 -10.63
C GLY A 170 -11.62 -2.49 -10.10
N PHE A 171 -11.07 -3.71 -10.01
CA PHE A 171 -9.67 -3.95 -9.69
C PHE A 171 -8.91 -4.42 -10.93
N GLU A 172 -7.64 -4.03 -11.03
CA GLU A 172 -6.69 -4.60 -11.98
C GLU A 172 -5.98 -5.79 -11.34
N THR A 173 -5.86 -6.91 -12.05
CA THR A 173 -5.07 -8.07 -11.61
C THR A 173 -3.90 -8.33 -12.55
N ARG A 174 -2.72 -8.57 -11.98
CA ARG A 174 -1.51 -9.01 -12.71
C ARG A 174 -0.99 -10.31 -12.13
N LYS A 175 -0.68 -11.28 -13.00
CA LYS A 175 -0.15 -12.60 -12.61
C LYS A 175 1.39 -12.59 -12.56
N PHE A 176 1.94 -13.14 -11.49
CA PHE A 176 3.37 -13.31 -11.25
C PHE A 176 3.67 -14.75 -10.79
N GLY A 177 3.89 -15.65 -11.75
CA GLY A 177 4.06 -17.07 -11.47
C GLY A 177 2.80 -17.67 -10.86
N LYS A 178 2.88 -18.14 -9.61
CA LYS A 178 1.75 -18.69 -8.84
C LYS A 178 0.99 -17.65 -8.01
N ASN A 179 1.46 -16.41 -7.99
CA ASN A 179 0.85 -15.34 -7.21
C ASN A 179 0.18 -14.33 -8.15
N PHE A 180 -0.81 -13.62 -7.63
CA PHE A 180 -1.49 -12.53 -8.30
C PHE A 180 -1.31 -11.26 -7.44
N LEU A 181 -1.15 -10.13 -8.11
CA LEU A 181 -1.24 -8.81 -7.51
C LEU A 181 -2.52 -8.17 -8.05
N THR A 182 -3.52 -8.02 -7.20
CA THR A 182 -4.77 -7.32 -7.49
C THR A 182 -4.72 -5.96 -6.81
N PHE A 183 -5.09 -4.90 -7.51
CA PHE A 183 -5.00 -3.55 -6.96
C PHE A 183 -6.03 -2.61 -7.57
N ARG A 184 -6.31 -1.51 -6.86
CA ARG A 184 -7.12 -0.40 -7.34
C ARG A 184 -6.53 0.90 -6.82
N ALA A 185 -6.39 1.89 -7.70
CA ALA A 185 -6.05 3.25 -7.33
C ALA A 185 -7.30 4.13 -7.38
N ASN A 186 -7.58 4.85 -6.30
CA ASN A 186 -8.63 5.88 -6.27
C ASN A 186 -8.22 7.05 -7.13
N GLY A 187 -9.14 7.52 -7.97
CA GLY A 187 -8.88 8.52 -8.99
C GLY A 187 -8.83 7.96 -10.42
N VAL A 188 -9.73 7.04 -10.76
CA VAL A 188 -10.52 7.27 -11.98
C VAL A 188 -11.52 8.36 -11.62
N TRP A 189 -11.05 9.61 -11.54
CA TRP A 189 -11.97 10.74 -11.62
C TRP A 189 -12.38 10.79 -13.09
N ASN A 190 -13.45 10.09 -13.44
CA ASN A 190 -14.21 10.45 -14.62
C ASN A 190 -14.73 11.86 -14.32
N VAL A 191 -14.11 12.87 -14.94
CA VAL A 191 -14.61 14.26 -14.91
C VAL A 191 -16.07 14.34 -15.41
N SER A 192 -16.56 13.29 -16.05
CA SER A 192 -17.94 13.08 -16.50
C SER A 192 -18.97 12.73 -15.42
N GLN A 193 -18.64 12.73 -14.11
CA GLN A 193 -19.61 12.48 -13.04
C GLN A 193 -19.66 13.55 -11.92
N LEU A 194 -19.13 14.74 -12.16
CA LEU A 194 -19.49 15.87 -11.29
C LEU A 194 -20.96 16.27 -11.56
N PRO A 195 -21.77 16.53 -10.51
CA PRO A 195 -23.06 17.21 -10.68
C PRO A 195 -22.82 18.52 -11.42
N ASN A 196 -23.66 18.81 -12.41
CA ASN A 196 -23.56 19.92 -13.37
C ASN A 196 -23.64 21.34 -12.75
N GLU A 197 -23.44 21.54 -11.45
CA GLU A 197 -23.80 22.81 -10.82
C GLU A 197 -22.67 23.84 -10.67
N ASN A 198 -21.40 23.52 -10.95
CA ASN A 198 -20.30 24.51 -10.78
C ASN A 198 -19.52 24.84 -12.07
N VAL A 199 -20.10 24.63 -13.26
CA VAL A 199 -19.43 24.95 -14.53
C VAL A 199 -19.42 26.47 -14.82
N SER A 200 -20.29 27.25 -14.19
CA SER A 200 -20.40 28.70 -14.43
C SER A 200 -19.35 29.56 -13.71
N GLU A 201 -18.82 29.12 -12.56
CA GLU A 201 -17.84 29.92 -11.80
C GLU A 201 -16.40 29.75 -12.32
N ILE A 202 -16.11 28.65 -13.03
CA ILE A 202 -14.74 28.38 -13.53
C ILE A 202 -14.51 29.04 -14.89
N SER A 203 -15.56 29.36 -15.66
CA SER A 203 -15.41 29.99 -16.98
C SER A 203 -15.04 31.48 -16.93
N GLU A 204 -15.35 32.19 -15.83
CA GLU A 204 -15.04 33.63 -15.70
C GLU A 204 -13.59 33.89 -15.25
N ASP A 205 -12.97 32.96 -14.52
CA ASP A 205 -11.57 33.10 -14.09
C ASP A 205 -10.55 32.78 -15.20
N ILE A 206 -10.97 32.10 -16.28
CA ILE A 206 -10.05 31.75 -17.39
C ILE A 206 -10.03 32.84 -18.47
N SER A 207 -11.09 33.65 -18.59
CA SER A 207 -11.12 34.79 -19.54
C SER A 207 -10.33 36.00 -19.04
N SER A 208 -10.19 36.19 -17.72
CA SER A 208 -9.45 37.32 -17.13
C SER A 208 -7.93 37.17 -17.20
N PHE A 209 -7.41 35.96 -17.44
CA PHE A 209 -5.97 35.68 -17.55
C PHE A 209 -5.40 35.80 -18.98
N ARG A 210 -6.22 36.09 -20.00
CA ARG A 210 -5.78 36.18 -21.41
C ARG A 210 -5.79 37.58 -22.01
N GLU A 211 -6.07 38.62 -21.24
CA GLU A 211 -6.04 40.01 -21.73
C GLU A 211 -4.83 40.85 -21.25
N ASN A 212 -3.82 40.24 -20.62
CA ASN A 212 -2.61 40.98 -20.21
C ASN A 212 -1.32 40.22 -20.56
N GLU A 213 -1.10 39.94 -21.84
CA GLU A 213 0.25 39.83 -22.40
C GLU A 213 0.24 40.50 -23.77
N ASP A 214 0.93 41.64 -23.85
CA ASP A 214 1.28 42.39 -25.07
C ASP A 214 2.07 41.55 -26.09
#